data_AF-A0A7Y5F8G6-F1
#
_entry.id   AF-A0A7Y5F8G6-F1
#
_cell.length_a   1.000
_cell.length_b   1.000
_cell.length_c   1.000
_cell.angle_alpha   90.00
_cell.angle_beta   90.00
_cell.angle_gamma   90.00
#
_symmetry.space_group_name_H-M   'P 1'
#
loop_
_entity.id
_entity.type
_entity.pdbx_description
1 polymer ?
#
loop_
_entity_poly.entity_id
_entity_poly.type
_entity_poly.pdbx_seq_one_letter_code
_entity_poly.pdbx_strand_id
1 'polypeptide(L)'
;MTAEEIRKLVKRLDSSSNEECQEAWERLRDLGPAVVPYLLEAYRSFRKARGRVELVFHSIRYARTSEDAYQLGIIALSDKATLVRYRACMLLAYSLRRDAVPHLKTLLTHADAATVEDAKAAIDAIQSQNHNYFVDRTHTGRSFLSVS
;
A
#
# COMPACT_ATOMS: atom_id res chain seq x y z
N MET A 1 15.13 -1.89 19.03
CA MET A 1 15.67 -2.47 17.79
C MET A 1 16.50 -1.41 17.09
N THR A 2 17.72 -1.74 16.68
CA THR A 2 18.61 -0.83 15.94
C THR A 2 18.16 -0.69 14.48
N ALA A 3 18.56 0.38 13.80
CA ALA A 3 18.25 0.59 12.38
C ALA A 3 18.71 -0.58 11.49
N GLU A 4 19.85 -1.19 11.79
CA GLU A 4 20.37 -2.33 11.05
C GLU A 4 19.54 -3.60 11.28
N GLU A 5 19.07 -3.84 12.52
CA GLU A 5 18.15 -4.93 12.82
C GLU A 5 16.81 -4.75 12.10
N ILE A 6 16.29 -3.51 12.04
CA ILE A 6 15.07 -3.20 11.29
C ILE A 6 15.27 -3.53 9.81
N ARG A 7 16.35 -3.05 9.18
CA ARG A 7 16.65 -3.35 7.77
C ARG A 7 16.78 -4.85 7.49
N LYS A 8 17.43 -5.60 8.39
CA LYS A 8 17.54 -7.06 8.26
C LYS A 8 16.19 -7.75 8.31
N LEU A 9 15.30 -7.35 9.23
CA LEU A 9 13.95 -7.89 9.29
C LEU A 9 13.11 -7.48 8.09
N VAL A 10 13.19 -6.21 7.65
CA VAL A 10 12.49 -5.75 6.45
C VAL A 10 12.91 -6.59 5.25
N LYS A 11 14.21 -6.84 5.03
CA LYS A 11 14.69 -7.69 3.93
C LYS A 11 14.08 -9.10 3.91
N ARG A 12 13.71 -9.67 5.07
CA ARG A 12 13.06 -10.99 5.15
C ARG A 12 11.63 -10.99 4.57
N LEU A 13 11.01 -9.82 4.40
CA LEU A 13 9.72 -9.70 3.70
C LEU A 13 9.84 -9.98 2.18
N ASP A 14 11.03 -10.01 1.59
CA ASP A 14 11.27 -10.48 0.21
C ASP A 14 11.49 -12.02 0.15
N SER A 15 11.03 -12.76 1.17
CA SER A 15 11.11 -14.22 1.22
C SER A 15 10.03 -14.90 0.37
N SER A 16 10.26 -16.17 0.02
CA SER A 16 9.24 -17.04 -0.58
C SER A 16 8.43 -17.78 0.49
N SER A 17 8.92 -17.85 1.73
CA SER A 17 8.24 -18.49 2.85
C SER A 17 7.22 -17.53 3.49
N ASN A 18 5.97 -17.98 3.61
CA ASN A 18 4.92 -17.23 4.32
C ASN A 18 5.29 -17.03 5.78
N GLU A 19 5.78 -18.10 6.42
CA GLU A 19 6.15 -18.13 7.82
C GLU A 19 7.28 -17.12 8.09
N GLU A 20 8.31 -17.10 7.24
CA GLU A 20 9.41 -16.16 7.42
C GLU A 20 8.97 -14.70 7.27
N CYS A 21 8.09 -14.41 6.31
CA CYS A 21 7.53 -13.07 6.13
C CYS A 21 6.70 -12.68 7.36
N GLN A 22 5.86 -13.58 7.84
CA GLN A 22 4.99 -13.34 8.99
C GLN A 22 5.79 -13.11 10.27
N GLU A 23 6.77 -13.97 10.57
CA GLU A 23 7.66 -13.79 11.72
C GLU A 23 8.42 -12.46 11.68
N ALA A 24 8.89 -12.07 10.50
CA ALA A 24 9.57 -10.79 10.32
C ALA A 24 8.62 -9.63 10.59
N TRP A 25 7.39 -9.68 10.06
CA TRP A 25 6.39 -8.64 10.29
C TRP A 25 5.95 -8.55 11.74
N GLU A 26 5.75 -9.67 12.44
CA GLU A 26 5.37 -9.69 13.86
C GLU A 26 6.38 -8.93 14.73
N ARG A 27 7.67 -9.04 14.41
CA ARG A 27 8.73 -8.28 15.11
C ARG A 27 8.78 -6.79 14.72
N LEU A 28 8.36 -6.46 13.51
CA LEU A 28 8.37 -5.09 12.98
C LEU A 28 7.14 -4.28 13.39
N ARG A 29 5.99 -4.94 13.55
CA ARG A 29 4.67 -4.31 13.73
C ARG A 29 4.62 -3.36 14.93
N ASP A 30 5.29 -3.72 16.02
CA ASP A 30 5.26 -2.95 17.27
C ASP A 30 6.03 -1.62 17.19
N LEU A 31 6.83 -1.42 16.14
CA LEU A 31 7.43 -0.11 15.85
C LEU A 31 6.39 0.93 15.40
N GLY A 32 5.19 0.48 15.02
CA GLY A 32 4.16 1.36 14.49
C GLY A 32 4.64 2.11 13.24
N PRO A 33 4.33 3.42 13.10
CA PRO A 33 4.71 4.19 11.91
C PRO A 33 6.23 4.34 11.72
N ALA A 34 7.05 4.10 12.76
CA ALA A 34 8.51 4.21 12.66
C ALA A 34 9.14 3.14 11.75
N VAL A 35 8.40 2.09 11.38
CA VAL A 35 8.88 1.09 10.40
C VAL A 35 8.78 1.59 8.95
N VAL A 36 7.83 2.48 8.65
CA VAL A 36 7.48 2.87 7.28
C VAL A 36 8.65 3.44 6.47
N PRO A 37 9.54 4.29 7.02
CA PRO A 37 10.71 4.77 6.28
C PRO A 37 11.58 3.61 5.76
N TYR A 38 11.70 2.53 6.53
CA TYR A 38 12.47 1.34 6.15
C TYR A 38 11.75 0.49 5.11
N LEU A 39 10.41 0.44 5.14
CA LEU A 39 9.62 -0.21 4.09
C LEU A 39 9.75 0.53 2.76
N LEU A 40 9.68 1.87 2.80
CA LEU A 40 9.90 2.73 1.65
C LEU A 40 11.33 2.58 1.08
N GLU A 41 12.34 2.63 1.95
CA GLU A 41 13.76 2.41 1.60
C GLU A 41 13.93 1.08 0.84
N ALA A 42 13.30 0.02 1.33
CA ALA A 42 13.45 -1.33 0.78
C ALA A 42 12.70 -1.56 -0.54
N TYR A 43 11.64 -0.80 -0.83
CA TYR A 43 10.69 -1.09 -1.91
C TYR A 43 11.34 -1.35 -3.27
N ARG A 44 12.27 -0.49 -3.69
CA ARG A 44 12.94 -0.61 -4.99
C ARG A 44 13.97 -1.74 -5.05
N SER A 45 14.44 -2.21 -3.89
CA SER A 45 15.42 -3.29 -3.81
C SER A 45 14.78 -4.69 -3.87
N PHE A 46 13.47 -4.78 -3.61
CA PHE A 46 12.74 -6.04 -3.56
C PHE A 46 12.47 -6.60 -4.94
N ARG A 47 12.93 -7.83 -5.15
CA ARG A 47 12.84 -8.50 -6.45
C ARG A 47 11.47 -9.14 -6.64
N LYS A 48 10.89 -9.71 -5.59
CA LYS A 48 9.62 -10.45 -5.70
C LYS A 48 8.45 -9.49 -5.61
N ALA A 49 7.49 -9.67 -6.52
CA ALA A 49 6.24 -8.91 -6.49
C ALA A 49 5.53 -9.06 -5.15
N ARG A 50 5.56 -10.26 -4.58
CA ARG A 50 5.01 -10.55 -3.26
C ARG A 50 5.62 -9.68 -2.16
N GLY A 51 6.95 -9.61 -2.06
CA GLY A 51 7.57 -8.78 -1.04
C GLY A 51 7.15 -7.31 -1.17
N ARG A 52 7.09 -6.79 -2.40
CA ARG A 52 6.58 -5.43 -2.66
C ARG A 52 5.12 -5.26 -2.25
N VAL A 53 4.27 -6.27 -2.43
CA VAL A 53 2.90 -6.29 -1.90
C VAL A 53 2.91 -6.16 -0.38
N GLU A 54 3.74 -6.91 0.34
CA GLU A 54 3.82 -6.83 1.82
C GLU A 54 4.22 -5.42 2.28
N LEU A 55 5.23 -4.81 1.66
CA LEU A 55 5.68 -3.45 2.00
C LEU A 55 4.55 -2.42 1.87
N VAL A 56 3.80 -2.47 0.77
CA VAL A 56 2.68 -1.55 0.54
C VAL A 56 1.52 -1.88 1.47
N PHE A 57 1.16 -3.15 1.63
CA PHE A 57 0.05 -3.62 2.46
C PHE A 57 0.22 -3.18 3.92
N HIS A 58 1.39 -3.44 4.50
CA HIS A 58 1.69 -3.05 5.88
C HIS A 58 1.75 -1.53 6.09
N SER A 59 1.98 -0.76 5.02
CA SER A 59 1.99 0.70 5.08
C SER A 59 0.60 1.34 5.03
N ILE A 60 -0.45 0.61 4.61
CA ILE A 60 -1.82 1.14 4.46
C ILE A 60 -2.32 1.77 5.76
N ARG A 61 -2.13 1.08 6.90
CA ARG A 61 -2.61 1.54 8.20
C ARG A 61 -2.00 2.87 8.66
N TYR A 62 -0.86 3.26 8.09
CA TYR A 62 -0.15 4.50 8.41
C TYR A 62 -0.35 5.60 7.35
N ALA A 63 -1.13 5.36 6.30
CA ALA A 63 -1.25 6.27 5.16
C ALA A 63 -1.86 7.65 5.50
N ARG A 64 -2.52 7.79 6.65
CA ARG A 64 -3.05 9.08 7.14
C ARG A 64 -2.04 9.91 7.93
N THR A 65 -0.98 9.29 8.46
CA THR A 65 -0.07 9.91 9.42
C THR A 65 1.40 9.84 9.01
N SER A 66 1.75 9.05 8.00
CA SER A 66 3.12 8.90 7.49
C SER A 66 3.21 9.39 6.05
N GLU A 67 4.04 10.41 5.82
CA GLU A 67 4.40 10.86 4.49
C GLU A 67 5.09 9.75 3.70
N ASP A 68 5.95 8.95 4.34
CA ASP A 68 6.64 7.83 3.69
C ASP A 68 5.66 6.75 3.21
N ALA A 69 4.57 6.49 3.96
CA ALA A 69 3.53 5.55 3.51
C ALA A 69 2.82 6.09 2.27
N TYR A 70 2.50 7.38 2.27
CA TYR A 70 1.91 8.04 1.11
C TYR A 70 2.83 7.97 -0.11
N GLN A 71 4.10 8.35 0.04
CA GLN A 71 5.11 8.28 -1.02
C GLN A 71 5.30 6.85 -1.55
N LEU A 72 5.30 5.85 -0.66
CA LEU A 72 5.34 4.44 -1.05
C LEU A 72 4.14 4.09 -1.94
N GLY A 73 2.93 4.53 -1.57
CA GLY A 73 1.73 4.38 -2.40
C GLY A 73 1.89 4.99 -3.79
N ILE A 74 2.37 6.23 -3.88
CA ILE A 74 2.60 6.91 -5.16
C ILE A 74 3.60 6.14 -6.04
N ILE A 75 4.73 5.71 -5.49
CA ILE A 75 5.74 4.94 -6.21
C ILE A 75 5.17 3.59 -6.69
N ALA A 76 4.34 2.95 -5.86
CA ALA A 76 3.79 1.63 -6.15
C ALA A 76 2.68 1.62 -7.23
N LEU A 77 2.10 2.78 -7.58
CA LEU A 77 1.17 2.88 -8.71
C LEU A 77 1.79 2.46 -10.04
N SER A 78 3.11 2.64 -10.20
CA SER A 78 3.85 2.27 -11.41
C SER A 78 4.44 0.86 -11.36
N ASP A 79 4.08 0.02 -10.38
CA ASP A 79 4.62 -1.34 -10.31
C ASP A 79 4.14 -2.20 -11.49
N LYS A 80 5.03 -3.08 -11.96
CA LYS A 80 4.70 -4.03 -13.03
C LYS A 80 3.63 -5.05 -12.62
N ALA A 81 3.53 -5.40 -11.33
CA ALA A 81 2.57 -6.37 -10.84
C ALA A 81 1.23 -5.73 -10.50
N THR A 82 0.14 -6.25 -11.09
CA THR A 82 -1.24 -5.76 -10.85
C THR A 82 -1.59 -5.73 -9.37
N LEU A 83 -1.23 -6.76 -8.59
CA LEU A 83 -1.55 -6.81 -7.16
C LEU A 83 -0.83 -5.72 -6.35
N VAL A 84 0.37 -5.29 -6.77
CA VAL A 84 1.07 -4.17 -6.12
C VAL A 84 0.34 -2.86 -6.42
N ARG A 85 -0.08 -2.64 -7.67
CA ARG A 85 -0.89 -1.46 -8.04
C ARG A 85 -2.23 -1.42 -7.31
N TYR A 86 -2.91 -2.55 -7.17
CA TYR A 86 -4.14 -2.66 -6.37
C TYR A 86 -3.91 -2.19 -4.91
N ARG A 87 -2.84 -2.66 -4.27
CA ARG A 87 -2.49 -2.22 -2.90
C ARG A 87 -2.10 -0.75 -2.85
N ALA A 88 -1.45 -0.23 -3.88
CA ALA A 88 -1.12 1.19 -3.99
C ALA A 88 -2.39 2.06 -4.06
N CYS A 89 -3.35 1.70 -4.91
CA CYS A 89 -4.66 2.36 -4.98
C CYS A 89 -5.40 2.29 -3.63
N MET A 90 -5.39 1.12 -2.98
CA MET A 90 -5.98 0.95 -1.64
C MET A 90 -5.32 1.84 -0.59
N LEU A 91 -3.99 1.94 -0.58
CA LEU A 91 -3.23 2.79 0.34
C LEU A 91 -3.64 4.26 0.17
N LEU A 92 -3.65 4.74 -1.08
CA LEU A 92 -3.98 6.14 -1.38
C LEU A 92 -5.45 6.43 -1.08
N ALA A 93 -6.37 5.50 -1.37
CA ALA A 93 -7.77 5.60 -0.97
C ALA A 93 -7.91 5.70 0.56
N TYR A 94 -7.13 4.92 1.32
CA TYR A 94 -7.15 4.98 2.79
C TYR A 94 -6.62 6.31 3.33
N SER A 95 -5.61 6.89 2.67
CA SER A 95 -5.02 8.19 3.04
C SER A 95 -6.03 9.35 2.97
N LEU A 96 -7.02 9.26 2.07
CA LEU A 96 -7.99 10.33 1.75
C LEU A 96 -7.37 11.66 1.31
N ARG A 97 -6.08 11.67 0.95
CA ARG A 97 -5.41 12.89 0.53
C ARG A 97 -5.74 13.25 -0.92
N ARG A 98 -6.23 14.47 -1.12
CA ARG A 98 -6.66 14.96 -2.44
C ARG A 98 -5.52 15.13 -3.44
N ASP A 99 -4.30 15.32 -2.95
CA ASP A 99 -3.09 15.41 -3.78
C ASP A 99 -2.70 14.06 -4.42
N ALA A 100 -3.29 12.93 -4.02
CA ALA A 100 -3.14 11.65 -4.72
C ALA A 100 -3.89 11.59 -6.06
N VAL A 101 -4.95 12.39 -6.23
CA VAL A 101 -5.87 12.27 -7.36
C VAL A 101 -5.16 12.44 -8.72
N PRO A 102 -4.26 13.42 -8.92
CA PRO A 102 -3.50 13.52 -10.17
C PRO A 102 -2.68 12.27 -10.49
N HIS A 103 -2.08 11.63 -9.48
CA HIS A 103 -1.31 10.40 -9.67
C HIS A 103 -2.21 9.23 -10.05
N LEU A 104 -3.34 9.05 -9.37
CA LEU A 104 -4.32 8.01 -9.69
C LEU A 104 -4.93 8.17 -11.10
N LYS A 105 -5.14 9.42 -11.56
CA LYS A 105 -5.64 9.68 -12.92
C LYS A 105 -4.74 9.13 -14.02
N THR A 106 -3.44 9.00 -13.78
CA THR A 106 -2.50 8.40 -14.75
C THR A 106 -2.82 6.93 -15.04
N LEU A 107 -3.50 6.24 -14.12
CA LEU A 107 -3.88 4.84 -14.29
C LEU A 107 -5.18 4.65 -15.08
N LEU A 108 -5.95 5.72 -15.34
CA LEU A 108 -7.25 5.62 -16.03
C LEU A 108 -7.12 5.20 -17.50
N THR A 109 -5.92 5.32 -18.08
CA THR A 109 -5.60 4.88 -19.44
C THR A 109 -4.70 3.65 -19.46
N HIS A 110 -4.56 2.96 -18.33
CA HIS A 110 -3.73 1.75 -18.24
C HIS A 110 -4.36 0.59 -19.01
N ALA A 111 -3.55 -0.28 -19.62
CA ALA A 111 -4.04 -1.39 -20.45
C ALA A 111 -4.78 -2.47 -19.63
N ASP A 112 -4.39 -2.65 -18.37
CA ASP A 112 -5.07 -3.54 -17.42
C ASP A 112 -6.35 -2.89 -16.86
N ALA A 113 -7.51 -3.40 -17.27
CA ALA A 113 -8.82 -2.92 -16.86
C ALA A 113 -9.03 -2.97 -15.34
N ALA A 114 -8.47 -3.97 -14.64
CA ALA A 114 -8.60 -4.05 -13.18
C ALA A 114 -7.91 -2.85 -12.51
N THR A 115 -6.72 -2.47 -13.01
CA THR A 115 -5.99 -1.29 -12.55
C THR A 115 -6.79 0.00 -12.77
N VAL A 116 -7.46 0.13 -13.92
CA VAL A 116 -8.33 1.28 -14.22
C VAL A 116 -9.48 1.38 -13.21
N GLU A 117 -10.16 0.27 -12.93
CA GLU A 117 -11.28 0.23 -11.99
C GLU A 117 -10.83 0.49 -10.53
N ASP A 118 -9.65 -0.03 -10.14
CA ASP A 118 -9.05 0.27 -8.84
C ASP A 118 -8.75 1.77 -8.68
N ALA A 119 -8.21 2.41 -9.73
CA ALA A 119 -7.92 3.83 -9.72
C ALA A 119 -9.20 4.69 -9.61
N LYS A 120 -10.27 4.32 -10.34
CA LYS A 120 -11.58 4.98 -10.22
C LYS A 120 -12.13 4.88 -8.80
N ALA A 121 -12.11 3.68 -8.22
CA ALA A 121 -12.58 3.47 -6.85
C ALA A 121 -11.76 4.25 -5.82
N ALA A 122 -10.44 4.35 -6.01
CA ALA A 122 -9.58 5.15 -5.14
C ALA A 122 -9.86 6.65 -5.26
N ILE A 123 -10.05 7.16 -6.48
CA ILE A 123 -10.42 8.57 -6.72
C ILE A 123 -11.76 8.89 -6.06
N ASP A 124 -12.77 8.05 -6.25
CA ASP A 124 -14.09 8.22 -5.64
C ASP A 124 -14.02 8.22 -4.12
N ALA A 125 -13.30 7.26 -3.52
CA ALA A 125 -13.07 7.23 -2.08
C ALA A 125 -12.43 8.52 -1.55
N ILE A 126 -11.43 9.06 -2.25
CA ILE A 126 -10.77 10.33 -1.88
C ILE A 126 -11.72 11.52 -2.04
N GLN A 127 -12.44 11.61 -3.16
CA GLN A 127 -13.35 12.73 -3.44
C GLN A 127 -14.51 12.76 -2.45
N SER A 128 -15.05 11.59 -2.13
CA SER A 128 -16.13 11.39 -1.15
C SER A 128 -15.65 11.42 0.30
N GLN A 129 -14.34 11.54 0.54
CA GLN A 129 -13.72 11.47 1.88
C GLN A 129 -14.15 10.22 2.66
N ASN A 130 -14.31 9.09 1.96
CA ASN A 130 -14.76 7.82 2.52
C ASN A 130 -13.97 6.65 1.91
N HIS A 131 -12.98 6.16 2.67
CA HIS A 131 -12.09 5.09 2.24
C HIS A 131 -12.80 3.76 1.98
N ASN A 132 -13.99 3.55 2.55
CA ASN A 132 -14.76 2.34 2.32
C ASN A 132 -15.21 2.21 0.85
N TYR A 133 -15.40 3.32 0.13
CA TYR A 133 -15.83 3.29 -1.28
C TYR A 133 -14.79 2.67 -2.22
N PHE A 134 -13.54 2.49 -1.76
CA PHE A 134 -12.57 1.69 -2.52
C PHE A 134 -13.03 0.23 -2.71
N VAL A 135 -13.65 -0.36 -1.67
CA VAL A 135 -14.20 -1.72 -1.71
C VAL A 135 -15.71 -1.73 -1.96
N ASP A 136 -16.43 -0.74 -1.43
CA ASP A 136 -17.87 -0.53 -1.62
C ASP A 136 -18.14 0.37 -2.83
N ARG A 137 -17.76 -0.09 -4.02
CA ARG A 137 -17.76 0.70 -5.26
C ARG A 137 -19.14 1.19 -5.70
N THR A 138 -20.21 0.63 -5.15
CA THR A 138 -21.60 1.00 -5.43
C THR A 138 -22.30 1.68 -4.25
N HIS A 139 -21.52 2.07 -3.23
CA HIS A 139 -21.97 2.86 -2.07
C HIS A 139 -23.13 2.20 -1.30
N THR A 140 -23.10 0.88 -1.17
CA THR A 140 -24.15 0.11 -0.51
C THR A 140 -24.16 0.26 1.00
N GLY A 141 -23.05 0.71 1.60
CA GLY A 141 -22.81 0.72 3.03
C GLY A 141 -22.61 -0.67 3.64
N ARG A 142 -22.33 -1.71 2.83
CA ARG A 142 -22.22 -3.11 3.27
C ARG A 142 -20.80 -3.68 3.19
N SER A 143 -19.88 -2.98 2.55
CA SER A 143 -18.47 -3.39 2.46
C SER A 143 -17.58 -2.34 3.10
N PHE A 144 -16.63 -2.78 3.92
CA PHE A 144 -15.77 -1.91 4.71
C PHE A 144 -14.31 -2.23 4.45
N LEU A 145 -13.51 -1.21 4.18
CA LEU A 145 -12.08 -1.36 4.06
C LEU A 145 -11.48 -1.36 5.47
N SER A 146 -11.30 -2.56 6.03
CA SER A 146 -10.63 -2.74 7.31
C SER A 146 -9.12 -2.83 7.13
N VAL A 147 -8.39 -2.09 7.96
CA VAL A 147 -6.92 -2.15 8.04
C VAL A 147 -6.55 -2.54 9.47
N SER A 148 -5.95 -3.72 9.63
CA SER A 148 -5.59 -4.29 10.94
C SER A 148 -4.09 -4.33 11.19
#